data_AF-A0A430V4C8-F1
#
_entry.id   AF-A0A430V4C8-F1
#
_cell.length_a   1.000
_cell.length_b   1.000
_cell.length_c   1.000
_cell.angle_alpha   90.00
_cell.angle_beta   90.00
_cell.angle_gamma   90.00
#
_symmetry.space_group_name_H-M   'P 1'
#
loop_
_entity.id
_entity.type
_entity.pdbx_description
1 polymer ?
#
loop_
_entity_poly.entity_id
_entity_poly.type
_entity_poly.pdbx_seq_one_letter_code
_entity_poly.pdbx_strand_id
1 'polypeptide(L)' 'MNSRRVYPSDLTDAEWAILEPLSKIRASPVTPAPKPGGRPAKVPRREIVNAIQKVFP' A
#
# COMPACT_ATOMS: atom_id res chain seq x y z
N MET A 1 -6.38 20.09 -1.03
CA MET A 1 -6.69 18.65 -1.03
C MET A 1 -6.48 18.11 -2.44
N ASN A 2 -5.53 17.20 -2.66
CA ASN A 2 -5.34 16.57 -3.97
C ASN A 2 -6.34 15.41 -4.07
N SER A 3 -7.41 15.57 -4.86
CA SER A 3 -8.40 14.51 -5.08
C SER A 3 -7.74 13.39 -5.87
N ARG A 4 -7.43 12.29 -5.18
CA ARG A 4 -6.76 11.14 -5.78
C ARG A 4 -7.65 10.54 -6.88
N ARG A 5 -7.08 10.24 -8.03
CA ARG A 5 -7.79 9.57 -9.13
C ARG A 5 -8.00 8.11 -8.76
N VAL A 6 -9.26 7.70 -8.63
CA VAL A 6 -9.64 6.32 -8.37
C VAL A 6 -9.66 5.55 -9.69
N TYR A 7 -9.09 4.37 -9.69
CA TYR A 7 -9.08 3.47 -10.84
C TYR A 7 -9.94 2.23 -10.57
N PRO A 8 -10.56 1.63 -11.61
CA PRO A 8 -11.30 0.38 -11.46
C PRO A 8 -10.47 -0.79 -10.91
N SER A 9 -9.14 -0.72 -11.05
CA SER A 9 -8.19 -1.70 -10.51
C SER A 9 -7.81 -1.45 -9.05
N ASP A 10 -8.26 -0.35 -8.44
CA ASP A 10 -7.98 -0.07 -7.04
C ASP A 10 -8.69 -1.09 -6.16
N LEU A 11 -7.99 -1.55 -5.12
CA LEU A 11 -8.55 -2.51 -4.17
C LEU A 11 -9.74 -1.92 -3.43
N THR A 12 -10.81 -2.70 -3.35
CA THR A 12 -11.96 -2.42 -2.47
C THR A 12 -11.56 -2.52 -1.00
N ASP A 13 -12.40 -1.99 -0.11
CA ASP A 13 -12.14 -2.08 1.34
C ASP A 13 -12.14 -3.53 1.83
N ALA A 14 -12.96 -4.39 1.23
CA ALA A 14 -13.03 -5.82 1.55
C ALA A 14 -11.76 -6.56 1.11
N GLU A 15 -11.27 -6.31 -0.11
CA GLU A 15 -10.01 -6.87 -0.60
C GLU A 15 -8.82 -6.34 0.22
N TRP A 16 -8.83 -5.05 0.56
CA TRP A 16 -7.82 -4.45 1.41
C TRP A 16 -7.79 -5.07 2.81
N ALA A 17 -8.94 -5.40 3.40
CA ALA A 17 -9.01 -6.04 4.71
C ALA A 17 -8.34 -7.43 4.77
N ILE A 18 -8.25 -8.13 3.62
CA ILE A 18 -7.54 -9.41 3.50
C ILE A 18 -6.02 -9.18 3.39
N LEU A 19 -5.60 -8.15 2.65
CA LEU A 19 -4.19 -7.85 2.39
C LEU A 19 -3.50 -7.09 3.53
N GLU A 20 -4.23 -6.23 4.24
CA GLU A 20 -3.69 -5.40 5.31
C GLU A 20 -3.02 -6.22 6.42
N PRO A 21 -3.61 -7.32 6.93
CA PRO A 21 -2.94 -8.20 7.89
C PRO A 21 -1.69 -8.83 7.29
N LEU A 22 -1.71 -9.31 6.05
CA LEU A 22 -0.56 -9.95 5.40
C LEU A 22 0.60 -8.97 5.18
N SER A 23 0.30 -7.70 4.91
CA SER A 23 1.28 -6.61 4.86
C SER A 23 1.94 -6.33 6.22
N LYS A 24 1.24 -6.60 7.32
CA LYS A 24 1.74 -6.40 8.69
C LYS A 24 2.43 -7.65 9.27
N ILE A 25 1.99 -8.85 8.88
CA ILE A 25 2.40 -10.16 9.45
C ILE A 25 3.84 -10.53 9.11
N ARG A 26 4.38 -10.00 8.01
CA ARG A 26 5.81 -10.11 7.71
C ARG A 26 6.39 -8.72 7.62
N ALA A 27 7.56 -8.52 8.22
CA ALA A 27 8.63 -7.82 7.51
C ALA A 27 8.88 -8.58 6.19
N SER A 28 7.96 -8.43 5.24
CA SER A 28 7.85 -9.18 3.99
C SER A 28 8.78 -8.54 2.97
N PRO A 29 9.31 -9.28 1.98
CA PRO A 29 10.29 -8.76 1.01
C PRO A 29 9.79 -7.55 0.20
N VAL A 30 8.49 -7.27 0.22
CA VAL A 30 7.84 -6.23 -0.58
C VAL A 30 7.74 -4.88 0.15
N THR A 31 7.73 -4.82 1.49
CA THR A 31 7.68 -3.52 2.18
C THR A 31 8.29 -3.58 3.59
N PRO A 32 9.52 -3.06 3.77
CA PRO A 32 10.09 -2.91 5.11
C PRO A 32 9.24 -1.96 5.96
N ALA A 33 9.09 -2.25 7.25
CA ALA A 33 8.61 -1.25 8.20
C ALA A 33 9.55 -0.01 8.16
N PRO A 34 9.04 1.22 8.37
CA PRO A 34 9.90 2.39 8.47
C PRO A 34 10.96 2.15 9.53
N LYS A 35 12.25 2.17 9.14
CA LYS A 35 13.35 2.01 10.08
C LYS A 35 13.30 3.15 11.11
N PRO A 36 13.57 2.88 12.40
CA PRO A 36 13.77 3.94 13.39
C PRO A 36 14.86 4.90 12.88
N GLY A 37 14.55 6.20 12.80
CA GLY A 37 15.46 7.23 12.26
C GLY A 37 15.42 7.43 10.74
N GLY A 38 14.58 6.69 10.01
CA GLY A 38 14.36 6.88 8.57
C GLY A 38 13.36 7.99 8.24
N ARG A 39 13.29 8.38 6.96
CA ARG A 39 12.26 9.33 6.48
C ARG A 39 10.86 8.74 6.73
N PRO A 40 9.94 9.47 7.40
CA PRO A 40 8.61 8.96 7.67
C PRO A 40 7.85 8.69 6.37
N ALA A 41 7.07 7.61 6.38
CA ALA A 41 6.17 7.30 5.27
C ALA A 41 5.11 8.40 5.15
N LYS A 42 5.06 9.06 3.99
CA LYS A 42 4.10 10.15 3.70
C LYS A 42 2.80 9.66 3.09
N VAL A 43 2.77 8.44 2.57
CA VAL A 43 1.64 7.85 1.85
C VAL A 43 1.16 6.57 2.55
N PRO A 44 -0.16 6.34 2.63
CA PRO A 44 -0.72 5.08 3.12
C PRO A 44 -0.24 3.89 2.28
N ARG A 45 -0.07 2.72 2.93
CA ARG A 45 0.36 1.49 2.24
C ARG A 45 -0.59 1.07 1.11
N ARG A 46 -1.89 1.28 1.28
CA ARG A 46 -2.90 1.00 0.25
C ARG A 46 -2.61 1.73 -1.06
N GLU A 47 -2.20 2.99 -0.97
CA GLU A 47 -1.91 3.79 -2.16
C GLU A 47 -0.68 3.29 -2.91
N ILE A 48 0.31 2.78 -2.17
CA ILE A 48 1.50 2.15 -2.76
C ILE A 48 1.10 0.87 -3.51
N VAL A 49 0.28 0.02 -2.90
CA VAL A 49 -0.16 -1.25 -3.51
C VAL A 49 -0.98 -0.99 -4.78
N ASN A 50 -1.97 -0.09 -4.72
CA ASN A 50 -2.75 0.31 -5.89
C ASN A 50 -1.86 0.84 -7.02
N ALA A 51 -0.82 1.62 -6.69
CA ALA A 51 0.12 2.14 -7.67
C ALA A 51 1.01 1.04 -8.30
N ILE A 52 1.46 0.05 -7.51
CA ILE A 52 2.25 -1.08 -8.00
C ILE A 52 1.41 -1.95 -8.96
N GLN A 53 0.15 -2.22 -8.61
CA GLN A 53 -0.76 -3.02 -9.45
C GLN A 53 -0.99 -2.39 -10.84
N LYS A 54 -0.87 -1.07 -10.96
CA LYS A 54 -0.93 -0.38 -12.26
C LYS A 54 0.34 -0.58 -13.11
N VAL A 55 1.51 -0.72 -12.47
CA VAL A 55 2.82 -0.70 -13.15
C VAL A 55 3.25 -2.10 -13.62
N PHE A 56 2.77 -3.15 -12.97
CA PHE A 56 3.00 -4.53 -13.39
C PHE A 56 1.78 -5.05 -14.18
N PRO A 57 1.92 -5.36 -15.49
CA PRO A 57 0.85 -5.96 -16.28
C PRO A 57 0.51 -7.38 -15.84
#